data_AF-A0A2N1V1F5-F1
#
_entry.id   AF-A0A2N1V1F5-F1
#
_cell.length_a   1.000
_cell.length_b   1.000
_cell.length_c   1.000
_cell.angle_alpha   90.00
_cell.angle_beta   90.00
_cell.angle_gamma   90.00
#
_symmetry.space_group_name_H-M   'P 1'
#
loop_
_entity.id
_entity.type
_entity.pdbx_description
1 polymer ?
#
loop_
_entity_poly.entity_id
_entity_poly.type
_entity_poly.pdbx_seq_one_letter_code
_entity_poly.pdbx_strand_id
1 'polypeptide(L)'
;MPGSFGLAAEHDRVGASQRWQSGKFEVRWHRHGFEIGQHRAGVYRPLLAPPPNQPLIAASKAHLLHRENRGSFSIKFGPEPFSEQIEILKAIPRNHSLSLSGRLVGQGQQASFRLELQMRDSQQLGMSLKVDGAASLRLQLKLDPQAYYRGLGAQPSRLELRGGRYEMLAQEAGIGRGAQPLSSLVNLVSPGSAGHAGTSYYPQPVFW
;
A
#
# COMPACT_ATOMS: atom_id res chain seq x y z
N MET A 1 1.67 -56.06 -7.89
CA MET A 1 2.52 -54.88 -8.15
C MET A 1 1.73 -53.63 -7.82
N PRO A 2 2.00 -52.99 -6.67
CA PRO A 2 1.29 -51.80 -6.20
C PRO A 2 1.96 -50.52 -6.73
N GLY A 3 1.15 -49.49 -7.00
CA GLY A 3 1.61 -48.14 -7.35
C GLY A 3 0.66 -47.12 -6.74
N SER A 4 0.99 -46.69 -5.53
CA SER A 4 0.22 -45.82 -4.64
C SER A 4 0.03 -44.41 -5.19
N PHE A 5 -1.22 -43.94 -5.21
CA PHE A 5 -1.56 -42.52 -5.23
C PHE A 5 -1.16 -41.89 -3.88
N GLY A 6 -0.08 -41.12 -3.87
CA GLY A 6 0.31 -40.30 -2.74
C GLY A 6 -0.61 -39.10 -2.62
N LEU A 7 -1.46 -39.10 -1.59
CA LEU A 7 -2.15 -37.92 -1.08
C LEU A 7 -1.12 -36.81 -0.80
N ALA A 8 -1.41 -35.62 -1.32
CA ALA A 8 -0.58 -34.43 -1.15
C ALA A 8 -0.34 -34.15 0.33
N ALA A 9 0.92 -34.24 0.75
CA ALA A 9 1.35 -33.81 2.07
C ALA A 9 1.20 -32.28 2.17
N GLU A 10 0.13 -31.85 2.81
CA GLU A 10 0.00 -30.52 3.37
C GLU A 10 1.04 -30.39 4.48
N HIS A 11 2.14 -29.67 4.23
CA HIS A 11 3.03 -29.06 5.22
C HIS A 11 4.12 -28.28 4.48
N ASP A 12 3.85 -27.01 4.16
CA ASP A 12 4.89 -26.12 3.63
C ASP A 12 5.25 -25.09 4.71
N ARG A 13 6.29 -25.41 5.48
CA ARG A 13 6.84 -24.53 6.52
C ARG A 13 7.71 -23.47 5.85
N VAL A 14 7.36 -22.20 6.01
CA VAL A 14 8.13 -21.04 5.53
C VAL A 14 9.39 -20.87 6.40
N GLY A 15 10.40 -21.71 6.19
CA GLY A 15 11.69 -21.66 6.90
C GLY A 15 12.83 -21.08 6.06
N ALA A 16 12.84 -21.37 4.76
CA ALA A 16 13.83 -20.87 3.79
C ALA A 16 13.22 -19.78 2.90
N SER A 17 14.08 -18.94 2.29
CA SER A 17 13.64 -18.01 1.25
C SER A 17 13.08 -18.77 0.05
N GLN A 18 11.89 -18.39 -0.38
CA GLN A 18 11.16 -19.00 -1.50
C GLN A 18 10.84 -17.94 -2.56
N ARG A 19 10.49 -18.40 -3.76
CA ARG A 19 10.14 -17.55 -4.89
C ARG A 19 8.99 -18.10 -5.72
N TRP A 20 8.24 -17.19 -6.31
CA TRP A 20 7.19 -17.45 -7.29
C TRP A 20 7.36 -16.47 -8.43
N GLN A 21 7.28 -16.96 -9.67
CA GLN A 21 7.44 -16.14 -10.86
C GLN A 21 6.31 -16.45 -11.83
N SER A 22 5.70 -15.41 -12.38
CA SER A 22 4.68 -15.52 -13.42
C SER A 22 4.80 -14.34 -14.39
N GLY A 23 5.08 -14.65 -15.66
CA GLY A 23 5.43 -13.64 -16.66
C GLY A 23 6.66 -12.82 -16.24
N LYS A 24 6.53 -11.50 -16.28
CA LYS A 24 7.58 -10.57 -15.85
C LYS A 24 7.65 -10.37 -14.33
N PHE A 25 6.67 -10.82 -13.56
CA PHE A 25 6.60 -10.57 -12.13
C PHE A 25 7.25 -11.70 -11.32
N GLU A 26 7.93 -11.31 -10.26
CA GLU A 26 8.55 -12.24 -9.32
C GLU A 26 8.24 -11.78 -7.89
N VAL A 27 7.86 -12.72 -7.04
CA VAL A 27 7.65 -12.53 -5.61
C VAL A 27 8.66 -13.39 -4.88
N ARG A 28 9.43 -12.77 -3.99
CA ARG A 28 10.32 -13.49 -3.07
C ARG A 28 9.79 -13.34 -1.66
N TRP A 29 9.82 -14.40 -0.87
CA TRP A 29 9.39 -14.33 0.52
C TRP A 29 10.22 -15.23 1.42
N HIS A 30 10.20 -14.89 2.70
CA HIS A 30 10.72 -15.69 3.80
C HIS A 30 9.79 -15.50 4.99
N ARG A 31 10.12 -16.10 6.14
CA ARG A 31 9.25 -16.04 7.32
C ARG A 31 8.88 -14.62 7.75
N HIS A 32 9.79 -13.66 7.56
CA HIS A 32 9.68 -12.32 8.12
C HIS A 32 9.49 -11.21 7.07
N GLY A 33 9.11 -11.57 5.84
CA GLY A 33 8.95 -10.58 4.79
C GLY A 33 8.72 -11.16 3.42
N PHE A 34 8.27 -10.30 2.52
CA PHE A 34 8.19 -10.57 1.11
C PHE A 34 8.56 -9.31 0.32
N GLU A 35 8.97 -9.50 -0.92
CA GLU A 35 9.14 -8.46 -1.91
C GLU A 35 8.44 -8.86 -3.21
N ILE A 36 7.91 -7.88 -3.92
CA ILE A 36 7.33 -8.06 -5.25
C ILE A 36 8.13 -7.18 -6.19
N GLY A 37 8.62 -7.76 -7.27
CA GLY A 37 9.35 -7.05 -8.31
C GLY A 37 8.96 -7.52 -9.70
N GLN A 38 9.61 -6.90 -10.68
CA GLN A 38 9.49 -7.30 -12.08
C GLN A 38 10.86 -7.41 -12.74
N HIS A 39 10.98 -8.29 -13.71
CA HIS A 39 12.13 -8.41 -14.58
C HIS A 39 11.98 -7.44 -15.77
N ARG A 40 12.97 -6.57 -15.96
CA ARG A 40 13.07 -5.68 -17.12
C ARG A 40 14.45 -5.82 -17.74
N ALA A 41 14.51 -6.24 -18.99
CA ALA A 41 15.76 -6.54 -19.70
C ALA A 41 16.67 -7.52 -18.93
N GLY A 42 16.08 -8.57 -18.35
CA GLY A 42 16.80 -9.58 -17.56
C GLY A 42 17.21 -9.14 -16.15
N VAL A 43 16.91 -7.91 -15.74
CA VAL A 43 17.25 -7.38 -14.42
C VAL A 43 16.01 -7.32 -13.54
N TYR A 44 16.08 -7.94 -12.36
CA TYR A 44 15.05 -7.85 -11.34
C TYR A 44 15.01 -6.45 -10.72
N ARG A 45 13.83 -5.82 -10.71
CA ARG A 45 13.57 -4.53 -10.10
C ARG A 45 12.47 -4.65 -9.05
N PRO A 46 12.75 -4.43 -7.75
CA PRO A 46 11.74 -4.45 -6.70
C PRO A 46 10.75 -3.28 -6.88
N LEU A 47 9.46 -3.56 -6.72
CA LEU A 47 8.35 -2.60 -6.76
C LEU A 47 7.75 -2.40 -5.37
N LEU A 48 7.56 -3.49 -4.64
CA LEU A 48 7.12 -3.52 -3.24
C LEU A 48 8.23 -4.21 -2.44
N ALA A 49 8.87 -3.45 -1.56
CA ALA A 49 9.91 -3.97 -0.68
C ALA A 49 9.89 -3.16 0.63
N PRO A 50 10.13 -3.80 1.79
CA PRO A 50 10.20 -3.08 3.05
C PRO A 50 11.36 -2.08 3.00
N PRO A 51 11.16 -0.82 3.47
CA PRO A 51 12.29 0.05 3.77
C PRO A 51 13.14 -0.53 4.90
N PRO A 52 14.38 -0.03 5.06
CA PRO A 52 15.18 -0.35 6.23
C PRO A 52 14.40 -0.10 7.53
N ASN A 53 14.33 -1.11 8.40
CA ASN A 53 13.70 -1.04 9.72
C ASN A 53 12.20 -0.69 9.72
N GLN A 54 11.47 -0.92 8.63
CA GLN A 54 10.03 -0.71 8.58
C GLN A 54 9.33 -1.91 7.93
N PRO A 55 8.14 -2.31 8.39
CA PRO A 55 7.40 -3.37 7.74
C PRO A 55 6.84 -2.90 6.40
N LEU A 56 6.75 -3.84 5.46
CA LEU A 56 6.13 -3.61 4.16
C LEU A 56 4.62 -3.33 4.28
N ILE A 57 3.95 -4.00 5.23
CA ILE A 57 2.53 -3.86 5.53
C ILE A 57 2.36 -3.41 6.98
N ALA A 58 1.52 -2.39 7.20
CA ALA A 58 1.02 -2.06 8.52
C ALA A 58 -0.50 -1.89 8.54
N ALA A 59 -1.11 -2.11 9.70
CA ALA A 59 -2.56 -2.05 9.86
C ALA A 59 -2.93 -1.32 11.16
N SER A 60 -4.09 -0.69 11.21
CA SER A 60 -4.69 -0.25 12.49
C SER A 60 -6.19 -0.38 12.50
N LYS A 61 -6.75 -0.43 13.72
CA LYS A 61 -8.19 -0.30 13.99
C LYS A 61 -8.65 1.16 13.96
N ALA A 62 -8.05 1.98 13.09
CA ALA A 62 -8.21 3.43 13.03
C ALA A 62 -9.68 3.88 13.14
N HIS A 63 -9.90 4.96 13.90
CA HIS A 63 -11.15 5.71 13.87
C HIS A 63 -10.96 6.94 12.97
N LEU A 64 -11.88 7.13 12.04
CA LEU A 64 -11.89 8.30 11.15
C LEU A 64 -12.70 9.41 11.82
N LEU A 65 -12.05 10.51 12.18
CA LEU A 65 -12.74 11.74 12.54
C LEU A 65 -12.79 12.63 11.30
N HIS A 66 -13.98 13.03 10.89
CA HIS A 66 -14.15 13.93 9.76
C HIS A 66 -15.08 15.09 10.12
N ARG A 67 -14.81 16.24 9.52
CA ARG A 67 -15.73 17.38 9.47
C ARG A 67 -15.89 17.79 8.02
N GLU A 68 -17.11 18.08 7.63
CA GLU A 68 -17.47 18.60 6.32
C GLU A 68 -18.01 20.03 6.51
N ASN A 69 -17.65 20.92 5.59
CA ASN A 69 -18.19 22.27 5.50
C ASN A 69 -18.19 22.74 4.04
N ARG A 70 -19.35 22.65 3.39
CA ARG A 70 -19.58 23.11 2.01
C ARG A 70 -18.57 22.55 1.00
N GLY A 71 -18.36 21.23 1.04
CA GLY A 71 -17.42 20.53 0.15
C GLY A 71 -15.95 20.59 0.58
N SER A 72 -15.66 21.25 1.71
CA SER A 72 -14.34 21.23 2.34
C SER A 72 -14.31 20.19 3.45
N PHE A 73 -13.27 19.35 3.49
CA PHE A 73 -13.15 18.28 4.47
C PHE A 73 -11.93 18.46 5.37
N SER A 74 -12.09 18.13 6.65
CA SER A 74 -10.98 17.95 7.58
C SER A 74 -11.02 16.53 8.11
N ILE A 75 -10.03 15.72 7.75
CA ILE A 75 -9.92 14.33 8.18
C ILE A 75 -8.76 14.18 9.15
N LYS A 76 -9.02 13.53 10.28
CA LYS A 76 -8.00 13.08 11.23
C LYS A 76 -8.11 11.57 11.39
N PHE A 77 -7.00 10.88 11.20
CA PHE A 77 -6.88 9.45 11.43
C PHE A 77 -6.45 9.20 12.87
N GLY A 78 -7.28 8.48 13.64
CA GLY A 78 -6.87 7.86 14.91
C GLY A 78 -6.18 6.51 14.68
N PRO A 79 -5.61 5.92 15.74
CA PRO A 79 -4.16 5.79 15.99
C PRO A 79 -3.32 5.22 14.82
N GLU A 80 -2.01 5.44 14.93
CA GLU A 80 -1.02 4.97 13.95
C GLU A 80 -1.08 3.44 13.73
N PRO A 81 -0.72 2.96 12.53
CA PRO A 81 -0.61 1.54 12.24
C PRO A 81 0.25 0.78 13.25
N PHE A 82 -0.29 -0.30 13.83
CA PHE A 82 0.46 -1.29 14.58
C PHE A 82 0.90 -2.37 13.60
N SER A 83 2.12 -2.26 13.12
CA SER A 83 2.83 -3.41 12.58
C SER A 83 4.28 -3.07 12.73
N GLU A 84 5.00 -3.96 13.36
CA GLU A 84 6.45 -3.90 13.52
C GLU A 84 7.06 -5.11 12.82
N GLN A 85 6.35 -6.24 12.85
CA GLN A 85 6.80 -7.51 12.32
C GLN A 85 5.69 -8.18 11.51
N ILE A 86 6.10 -8.82 10.42
CA ILE A 86 5.27 -9.73 9.63
C ILE A 86 5.79 -11.15 9.85
N GLU A 87 4.88 -12.09 10.00
CA GLU A 87 5.19 -13.51 10.02
C GLU A 87 4.36 -14.23 8.96
N ILE A 88 5.01 -14.74 7.93
CA ILE A 88 4.38 -15.54 6.87
C ILE A 88 4.31 -16.98 7.35
N LEU A 89 3.08 -17.51 7.48
CA LEU A 89 2.81 -18.84 8.00
C LEU A 89 2.54 -19.87 6.89
N LYS A 90 1.92 -19.43 5.79
CA LYS A 90 1.57 -20.29 4.66
C LYS A 90 1.75 -19.53 3.36
N ALA A 91 2.34 -20.21 2.37
CA ALA A 91 2.42 -19.77 0.99
C ALA A 91 1.83 -20.88 0.10
N ILE A 92 0.99 -20.51 -0.87
CA ILE A 92 0.39 -21.46 -1.82
C ILE A 92 0.63 -20.91 -3.23
N PRO A 93 1.76 -21.26 -3.86
CA PRO A 93 2.02 -20.90 -5.24
C PRO A 93 1.19 -21.76 -6.20
N ARG A 94 0.71 -21.14 -7.29
CA ARG A 94 0.10 -21.79 -8.46
C ARG A 94 0.67 -21.14 -9.73
N ASN A 95 0.36 -21.67 -10.92
CA ASN A 95 0.93 -21.18 -12.17
C ASN A 95 0.76 -19.66 -12.39
N HIS A 96 -0.41 -19.12 -12.04
CA HIS A 96 -0.76 -17.71 -12.27
C HIS A 96 -1.21 -16.97 -11.02
N SER A 97 -1.06 -17.58 -9.84
CA SER A 97 -1.46 -16.98 -8.59
C SER A 97 -0.53 -17.36 -7.44
N LEU A 98 -0.49 -16.52 -6.41
CA LEU A 98 0.19 -16.78 -5.16
C LEU A 98 -0.68 -16.26 -4.00
N SER A 99 -1.00 -17.16 -3.06
CA SER A 99 -1.62 -16.79 -1.79
C SER A 99 -0.56 -16.82 -0.69
N LEU A 100 -0.34 -15.71 0.00
CA LEU A 100 0.43 -15.64 1.24
C LEU A 100 -0.52 -15.36 2.41
N SER A 101 -0.37 -16.08 3.52
CA SER A 101 -1.12 -15.79 4.74
C SER A 101 -0.24 -15.91 5.97
N GLY A 102 -0.57 -15.11 6.98
CA GLY A 102 0.28 -14.98 8.15
C GLY A 102 -0.28 -14.03 9.18
N ARG A 103 0.60 -13.44 9.99
CA ARG A 103 0.25 -12.52 11.07
C ARG A 103 1.07 -11.24 10.97
N LEU A 104 0.46 -10.13 11.35
CA LEU A 104 1.11 -8.86 11.67
C LEU A 104 1.16 -8.74 13.19
N VAL A 105 2.31 -8.32 13.73
CA VAL A 105 2.55 -8.16 15.17
C VAL A 105 3.14 -6.77 15.41
N GLY A 106 2.66 -6.07 16.43
CA GLY A 106 3.21 -4.77 16.86
C GLY A 106 2.36 -4.13 17.95
N GLN A 107 2.96 -3.29 18.80
CA GLN A 107 2.28 -2.56 19.88
C GLN A 107 1.35 -3.43 20.76
N GLY A 108 1.76 -4.65 21.10
CA GLY A 108 0.96 -5.59 21.90
C GLY A 108 -0.29 -6.14 21.20
N GLN A 109 -0.43 -5.89 19.90
CA GLN A 109 -1.54 -6.35 19.07
C GLN A 109 -1.06 -7.34 18.01
N GLN A 110 -1.97 -8.20 17.57
CA GLN A 110 -1.76 -9.15 16.48
C GLN A 110 -2.99 -9.20 15.58
N ALA A 111 -2.78 -9.31 14.27
CA ALA A 111 -3.84 -9.52 13.30
C ALA A 111 -3.41 -10.53 12.22
N SER A 112 -4.33 -11.38 11.79
CA SER A 112 -4.10 -12.26 10.64
C SER A 112 -4.16 -11.46 9.34
N PHE A 113 -3.33 -11.81 8.36
CA PHE A 113 -3.41 -11.23 7.02
C PHE A 113 -3.49 -12.31 5.94
N ARG A 114 -4.04 -11.92 4.79
CA ARG A 114 -4.02 -12.66 3.54
C ARG A 114 -3.68 -11.72 2.38
N LEU A 115 -2.68 -12.10 1.60
CA LEU A 115 -2.28 -11.45 0.38
C LEU A 115 -2.49 -12.42 -0.79
N GLU A 116 -3.33 -12.03 -1.73
CA GLU A 116 -3.60 -12.77 -2.96
C GLU A 116 -3.00 -12.00 -4.13
N LEU A 117 -2.17 -12.67 -4.92
CA LEU A 117 -1.58 -12.16 -6.14
C LEU A 117 -2.07 -13.02 -7.30
N GLN A 118 -2.55 -12.38 -8.37
CA GLN A 118 -3.13 -13.05 -9.52
C GLN A 118 -2.76 -12.31 -10.79
N MET A 119 -2.18 -13.00 -11.77
CA MET A 119 -1.99 -12.44 -13.10
C MET A 119 -3.36 -12.14 -13.71
N ARG A 120 -3.58 -10.89 -14.10
CA ARG A 120 -4.77 -10.47 -14.88
C ARG A 120 -4.54 -10.71 -16.37
N ASP A 121 -3.32 -10.43 -16.81
CA ASP A 121 -2.79 -10.70 -18.14
C ASP A 121 -1.25 -10.76 -18.08
N SER A 122 -0.56 -10.72 -19.23
CA SER A 122 0.91 -10.77 -19.28
C SER A 122 1.61 -9.51 -18.74
N GLN A 123 0.88 -8.40 -18.56
CA GLN A 123 1.40 -7.08 -18.19
C GLN A 123 0.94 -6.61 -16.81
N GLN A 124 -0.13 -7.16 -16.26
CA GLN A 124 -0.75 -6.70 -15.02
C GLN A 124 -0.84 -7.81 -13.95
N LEU A 125 -0.29 -7.49 -12.77
CA LEU A 125 -0.45 -8.27 -11.56
C LEU A 125 -1.57 -7.64 -10.70
N GLY A 126 -2.64 -8.40 -10.48
CA GLY A 126 -3.67 -8.05 -9.51
C GLY A 126 -3.20 -8.40 -8.10
N MET A 127 -3.51 -7.53 -7.13
CA MET A 127 -3.16 -7.70 -5.73
C MET A 127 -4.38 -7.42 -4.85
N SER A 128 -4.64 -8.31 -3.90
CA SER A 128 -5.65 -8.12 -2.86
C SER A 128 -5.03 -8.42 -1.49
N LEU A 129 -5.03 -7.42 -0.61
CA LEU A 129 -4.54 -7.55 0.75
C LEU A 129 -5.68 -7.34 1.73
N LYS A 130 -5.86 -8.31 2.64
CA LYS A 130 -6.81 -8.23 3.75
C LYS A 130 -6.08 -8.46 5.07
N VAL A 131 -6.40 -7.65 6.07
CA VAL A 131 -5.97 -7.84 7.46
C VAL A 131 -7.22 -7.86 8.34
N ASP A 132 -7.37 -8.89 9.15
CA ASP A 132 -8.57 -9.08 9.94
C ASP A 132 -8.70 -8.00 11.03
N GLY A 133 -9.87 -7.37 11.09
CA GLY A 133 -10.18 -6.31 12.05
C GLY A 133 -9.46 -4.97 11.80
N ALA A 134 -8.72 -4.82 10.70
CA ALA A 134 -8.09 -3.56 10.34
C ALA A 134 -9.09 -2.60 9.67
N ALA A 135 -9.12 -1.34 10.13
CA ALA A 135 -9.85 -0.26 9.50
C ALA A 135 -8.97 0.56 8.53
N SER A 136 -7.66 0.47 8.67
CA SER A 136 -6.70 1.06 7.73
C SER A 136 -5.53 0.13 7.45
N LEU A 137 -4.97 0.27 6.26
CA LEU A 137 -3.78 -0.44 5.79
C LEU A 137 -2.76 0.57 5.26
N ARG A 138 -1.48 0.33 5.53
CA ARG A 138 -0.35 1.00 4.91
C ARG A 138 0.47 -0.03 4.15
N LEU A 139 0.76 0.27 2.89
CA LEU A 139 1.64 -0.51 2.03
C LEU A 139 2.77 0.38 1.53
N GLN A 140 3.99 -0.14 1.52
CA GLN A 140 5.18 0.62 1.12
C GLN A 140 5.67 0.21 -0.26
N LEU A 141 5.77 1.19 -1.17
CA LEU A 141 6.28 1.00 -2.53
C LEU A 141 7.73 1.48 -2.60
N LYS A 142 8.58 0.73 -3.30
CA LYS A 142 9.95 1.14 -3.59
C LYS A 142 9.96 1.91 -4.90
N LEU A 143 10.23 3.20 -4.81
CA LEU A 143 10.36 4.10 -5.94
C LEU A 143 11.83 4.28 -6.33
N ASP A 144 12.08 4.35 -7.63
CA ASP A 144 13.37 4.79 -8.17
C ASP A 144 13.65 6.25 -7.74
N PRO A 145 14.79 6.53 -7.07
CA PRO A 145 15.13 7.87 -6.61
C PRO A 145 15.44 8.86 -7.74
N GLN A 146 15.73 8.38 -8.95
CA GLN A 146 16.05 9.21 -10.11
C GLN A 146 14.86 9.41 -11.05
N ALA A 147 13.77 8.65 -10.87
CA ALA A 147 12.58 8.81 -11.69
C ALA A 147 11.82 10.11 -11.38
N TYR A 148 11.08 10.61 -12.36
CA TYR A 148 10.14 11.72 -12.19
C TYR A 148 8.74 11.13 -12.07
N TYR A 149 8.01 11.44 -11.00
CA TYR A 149 6.69 10.87 -10.74
C TYR A 149 5.59 11.90 -10.94
N ARG A 150 4.57 11.55 -11.73
CA ARG A 150 3.42 12.41 -12.04
C ARG A 150 2.10 11.68 -11.84
N GLY A 151 1.00 12.41 -11.96
CA GLY A 151 -0.35 11.88 -11.92
C GLY A 151 -1.06 12.30 -10.64
N LEU A 152 -1.64 11.32 -9.97
CA LEU A 152 -2.56 11.49 -8.85
C LEU A 152 -3.81 12.32 -9.20
N GLY A 153 -4.24 12.29 -10.46
CA GLY A 153 -5.32 13.11 -11.00
C GLY A 153 -4.90 14.55 -11.29
N ALA A 154 -5.76 15.53 -11.00
CA ALA A 154 -5.44 16.95 -11.17
C ALA A 154 -4.71 17.47 -9.92
N GLN A 155 -3.40 17.73 -10.04
CA GLN A 155 -2.56 18.23 -8.94
C GLN A 155 -2.09 19.67 -9.23
N PRO A 156 -2.87 20.71 -8.82
CA PRO A 156 -2.63 22.06 -9.33
C PRO A 156 -1.48 22.81 -8.63
N SER A 157 -0.77 22.19 -7.69
CA SER A 157 0.40 22.82 -7.03
C SER A 157 1.73 22.17 -7.40
N ARG A 158 1.74 20.90 -7.82
CA ARG A 158 2.97 20.13 -8.04
C ARG A 158 2.76 19.14 -9.17
N LEU A 159 3.63 19.19 -10.17
CA LEU A 159 3.70 18.19 -11.23
C LEU A 159 4.61 17.02 -10.86
N GLU A 160 5.69 17.30 -10.11
CA GLU A 160 6.56 16.28 -9.52
C GLU A 160 6.05 15.89 -8.14
N LEU A 161 5.83 14.59 -7.94
CA LEU A 161 5.21 14.06 -6.73
C LEU A 161 6.20 13.83 -5.58
N ARG A 162 7.50 13.65 -5.86
CA ARG A 162 8.54 13.36 -4.85
C ARG A 162 8.55 14.38 -3.72
N GLY A 163 8.67 13.86 -2.50
CA GLY A 163 8.68 14.67 -1.27
C GLY A 163 7.32 15.30 -0.92
N GLY A 164 6.26 15.00 -1.67
CA GLY A 164 4.90 15.41 -1.37
C GLY A 164 4.13 14.38 -0.55
N ARG A 165 3.11 14.87 0.16
CA ARG A 165 2.05 14.06 0.76
C ARG A 165 0.74 14.47 0.10
N TYR A 166 0.05 13.53 -0.52
CA TYR A 166 -1.15 13.78 -1.29
C TYR A 166 -2.31 12.99 -0.70
N GLU A 167 -3.44 13.66 -0.52
CA GLU A 167 -4.66 13.05 -0.02
C GLU A 167 -5.56 12.71 -1.20
N MET A 168 -5.96 11.45 -1.30
CA MET A 168 -6.85 10.98 -2.36
C MET A 168 -8.31 11.13 -1.92
N LEU A 169 -8.72 12.38 -1.70
CA LEU A 169 -10.06 12.76 -1.27
C LEU A 169 -10.57 13.89 -2.16
N ALA A 170 -11.64 13.62 -2.92
CA ALA A 170 -12.26 14.64 -3.76
C ALA A 170 -12.90 15.71 -2.86
N GLN A 171 -12.42 16.94 -3.01
CA GLN A 171 -12.89 18.08 -2.24
C GLN A 171 -12.64 19.38 -2.99
N GLU A 172 -13.21 20.48 -2.50
CA GLU A 172 -12.90 21.80 -3.02
C GLU A 172 -11.39 22.04 -3.03
N ALA A 173 -10.89 22.69 -4.09
CA ALA A 173 -9.45 22.91 -4.26
C ALA A 173 -8.85 23.78 -3.15
N GLY A 174 -9.68 24.56 -2.45
CA GLY A 174 -9.31 25.44 -1.34
C GLY A 174 -8.84 26.82 -1.80
N ILE A 175 -9.16 27.85 -1.03
CA ILE A 175 -8.74 29.24 -1.29
C ILE A 175 -7.36 29.47 -0.66
N GLY A 176 -6.36 29.78 -1.48
CA GLY A 176 -4.97 29.97 -1.02
C GLY A 176 -4.16 28.68 -0.86
N ARG A 177 -4.81 27.51 -0.69
CA ARG A 177 -4.21 26.17 -0.84
C ARG A 177 -3.00 25.94 0.07
N GLY A 178 -3.07 26.46 1.29
CA GLY A 178 -1.99 26.39 2.29
C GLY A 178 -0.96 27.52 2.20
N ALA A 179 -1.04 28.43 1.22
CA ALA A 179 -0.19 29.61 1.16
C ALA A 179 -0.52 30.59 2.31
N GLN A 180 0.49 30.94 3.10
CA GLN A 180 0.36 31.90 4.19
C GLN A 180 0.67 33.33 3.71
N PRO A 181 0.01 34.36 4.27
CA PRO A 181 -0.96 34.33 5.37
C PRO A 181 -2.41 34.07 4.94
N LEU A 182 -2.70 34.05 3.63
CA LEU A 182 -4.05 33.98 3.07
C LEU A 182 -4.85 32.78 3.62
N SER A 183 -4.23 31.61 3.70
CA SER A 183 -4.88 30.39 4.18
C SER A 183 -5.31 30.48 5.66
N SER A 184 -4.55 31.20 6.49
CA SER A 184 -4.94 31.43 7.89
C SER A 184 -6.15 32.34 7.98
N LEU A 185 -6.20 33.41 7.18
CA LEU A 185 -7.35 34.33 7.13
C LEU A 185 -8.61 33.63 6.62
N VAL A 186 -8.48 32.82 5.56
CA VAL A 186 -9.60 32.03 5.04
C VAL A 186 -10.12 31.06 6.09
N ASN A 187 -9.24 30.30 6.75
CA ASN A 187 -9.66 29.34 7.78
C ASN A 187 -10.23 30.01 9.04
N LEU A 188 -9.87 31.27 9.34
CA LEU A 188 -10.45 32.04 10.43
C LEU A 188 -11.94 32.35 10.19
N VAL A 189 -12.30 32.68 8.94
CA VAL A 189 -13.68 33.02 8.54
C VAL A 189 -14.47 31.77 8.13
N SER A 190 -13.80 30.79 7.54
CA SER A 190 -14.40 29.57 6.97
C SER A 190 -13.47 28.38 7.20
N PRO A 191 -13.56 27.70 8.37
CA PRO A 191 -12.68 26.60 8.71
C PRO A 191 -12.70 25.48 7.68
N GLY A 192 -11.51 25.09 7.18
CA GLY A 192 -11.30 24.02 6.19
C GLY A 192 -11.25 24.52 4.74
N SER A 193 -11.83 25.68 4.45
CA SER A 193 -11.97 26.21 3.09
C SER A 193 -10.67 26.70 2.47
N ALA A 194 -9.59 26.83 3.24
CA ALA A 194 -8.29 27.18 2.66
C ALA A 194 -7.64 26.04 1.89
N GLY A 195 -7.98 24.78 2.21
CA GLY A 195 -7.32 23.60 1.68
C GLY A 195 -5.81 23.54 1.99
N HIS A 196 -5.08 22.76 1.21
CA HIS A 196 -3.61 22.62 1.28
C HIS A 196 -3.06 22.31 -0.12
N ALA A 197 -1.73 22.22 -0.28
CA ALA A 197 -1.11 22.04 -1.60
C ALA A 197 -1.56 20.76 -2.36
N GLY A 198 -2.18 19.80 -1.65
CA GLY A 198 -2.66 18.53 -2.21
C GLY A 198 -4.18 18.42 -2.33
N THR A 199 -4.96 19.46 -2.00
CA THR A 199 -6.41 19.45 -2.20
C THR A 199 -6.76 19.52 -3.68
N SER A 200 -7.69 18.67 -4.10
CA SER A 200 -8.10 18.53 -5.49
C SER A 200 -9.55 18.07 -5.59
N TYR A 201 -10.26 18.56 -6.60
CA TYR A 201 -11.59 18.10 -6.98
C TYR A 201 -11.54 16.79 -7.78
N TYR A 202 -10.38 16.41 -8.29
CA TYR A 202 -10.19 15.21 -9.12
C TYR A 202 -8.92 14.45 -8.72
N PRO A 203 -8.83 13.91 -7.50
CA PRO A 203 -7.76 13.01 -7.12
C PRO A 203 -8.00 11.61 -7.69
N GLN A 204 -6.95 10.96 -8.18
CA GLN A 204 -7.00 9.58 -8.63
C GLN A 204 -5.80 8.81 -8.09
N PRO A 205 -5.95 7.58 -7.56
CA PRO A 205 -4.82 6.82 -7.02
C PRO A 205 -4.01 6.13 -8.13
N VAL A 206 -3.59 6.90 -9.14
CA VAL A 206 -2.81 6.44 -10.30
C VAL A 206 -1.66 7.42 -10.53
N PHE A 207 -0.43 6.90 -10.62
CA PHE A 207 0.77 7.68 -10.89
C PHE A 207 1.73 6.89 -11.79
N TRP A 208 2.67 7.58 -12.44
CA TRP A 208 3.65 7.01 -13.36
C TRP A 208 4.95 7.79 -13.35
#